data_AF-A0A1V6PFB0-F1
#
_entry.id   AF-A0A1V6PFB0-F1
#
_cell.length_a   1.000
_cell.length_b   1.000
_cell.length_c   1.000
_cell.angle_alpha   90.00
_cell.angle_beta   90.00
_cell.angle_gamma   90.00
#
_symmetry.space_group_name_H-M   'P 1'
#
loop_
_entity.id
_entity.type
_entity.pdbx_description
1 polymer ?
#
loop_
_entity_poly.entity_id
_entity_poly.type
_entity_poly.pdbx_seq_one_letter_code
_entity_poly.pdbx_strand_id
1 'polypeptide(L)' 'MQGPTVVEELELRRLESLALNGREIKNIAAIAHALAEPDVNQVNYKYLELAAESNKKFSKEFGRERPADGMYV' A
#
# COMPACT_ATOMS: atom_id res chain seq x y z
N MET A 1 11.46 17.13 16.70
CA MET A 1 10.78 16.83 15.42
C MET A 1 11.35 15.52 14.92
N GLN A 2 10.56 14.45 14.90
CA GLN A 2 10.97 13.21 14.24
C GLN A 2 11.00 13.47 12.74
N GLY A 3 12.14 13.18 12.12
CA GLY A 3 12.28 13.27 10.66
C GLY A 3 11.29 12.32 9.97
N PRO A 4 11.07 12.49 8.65
CA PRO A 4 10.18 11.62 7.90
C PRO A 4 10.56 10.16 8.14
N THR A 5 9.57 9.34 8.50
CA THR A 5 9.75 7.91 8.66
C THR A 5 10.34 7.36 7.37
N VAL A 6 11.55 6.80 7.42
CA VAL A 6 12.23 6.23 6.26
C VAL A 6 11.84 4.75 6.20
N VAL A 7 11.32 4.29 5.07
CA VAL A 7 11.21 2.85 4.81
C VAL A 7 12.62 2.34 4.53
N GLU A 8 13.06 1.32 5.27
CA GLU A 8 14.37 0.72 5.02
C GLU A 8 14.45 0.12 3.61
N GLU A 9 15.60 0.28 2.93
CA GLU A 9 15.81 -0.25 1.58
C GLU A 9 15.60 -1.77 1.53
N LEU A 10 15.95 -2.48 2.60
CA LEU A 10 15.72 -3.92 2.73
C LEU A 10 14.23 -4.28 2.63
N GLU A 11 13.38 -3.45 3.23
CA GLU A 11 11.93 -3.65 3.23
C GLU A 11 11.33 -3.31 1.86
N LEU A 12 11.86 -2.30 1.17
CA LEU A 12 11.50 -2.01 -0.22
C LEU A 12 11.87 -3.17 -1.17
N ARG A 13 13.06 -3.75 -1.03
CA ARG A 13 13.48 -4.91 -1.83
C ARG A 13 12.60 -6.14 -1.61
N ARG A 14 12.03 -6.30 -0.40
CA ARG A 14 11.04 -7.34 -0.12
C ARG A 14 9.70 -7.11 -0.81
N LEU A 15 9.34 -5.86 -1.12
CA LEU A 15 8.17 -5.57 -1.95
C LEU A 15 8.43 -5.84 -3.42
N GLU A 16 9.63 -5.56 -3.91
CA GLU A 16 10.03 -5.85 -5.29
C GLU A 16 9.95 -7.34 -5.62
N SER A 17 10.18 -8.22 -4.64
CA SER A 17 10.05 -9.68 -4.83
C SER A 17 8.61 -10.18 -4.94
N LEU A 18 7.60 -9.34 -4.66
CA LEU A 18 6.17 -9.70 -4.67
C LEU A 18 5.49 -9.51 -6.04
N ALA A 19 6.26 -9.36 -7.12
CA ALA A 19 5.75 -9.12 -8.48
C ALA A 19 4.80 -7.90 -8.58
N LEU A 20 5.01 -6.90 -7.73
CA LEU A 20 4.23 -5.66 -7.70
C LEU A 20 4.76 -4.67 -8.74
N ASN A 21 3.86 -3.92 -9.37
CA ASN A 21 4.24 -2.81 -10.24
C ASN A 21 4.56 -1.54 -9.42
N GLY A 22 5.22 -0.56 -10.06
CA GLY A 22 5.66 0.66 -9.37
C GLY A 22 4.53 1.52 -8.76
N ARG A 23 3.28 1.38 -9.21
CA ARG A 23 2.12 2.05 -8.59
C ARG A 23 1.71 1.33 -7.31
N GLU A 24 1.67 0.00 -7.34
CA GLU A 24 1.30 -0.81 -6.17
C GLU A 24 2.31 -0.64 -5.03
N ILE A 25 3.61 -0.62 -5.36
CA ILE A 25 4.68 -0.36 -4.37
C ILE A 25 4.49 1.00 -3.69
N LYS A 26 4.20 2.06 -4.45
CA LYS A 26 3.95 3.41 -3.90
C LYS A 26 2.72 3.45 -3.00
N ASN A 27 1.64 2.78 -3.40
CA ASN A 27 0.42 2.72 -2.60
C ASN A 27 0.66 1.97 -1.28
N ILE A 28 1.33 0.82 -1.33
CA ILE A 28 1.64 0.02 -0.13
C ILE A 28 2.54 0.82 0.82
N ALA A 29 3.58 1.49 0.31
CA ALA A 29 4.45 2.34 1.13
C ALA A 29 3.67 3.50 1.79
N ALA A 30 2.79 4.17 1.05
CA ALA A 30 1.97 5.26 1.60
C ALA A 30 1.01 4.78 2.70
N ILE A 31 0.33 3.65 2.49
CA ILE A 31 -0.57 3.06 3.50
C ILE A 31 0.24 2.62 4.72
N ALA A 32 1.39 1.98 4.54
CA ALA A 32 2.24 1.55 5.64
C ALA A 32 2.73 2.72 6.49
N HIS A 33 3.08 3.85 5.86
CA HIS A 33 3.39 5.09 6.58
C HIS A 33 2.22 5.58 7.43
N ALA A 34 1.02 5.65 6.86
CA ALA A 34 -0.17 6.08 7.59
C ALA A 34 -0.52 5.13 8.75
N LEU A 35 -0.26 3.82 8.61
CA LEU A 35 -0.47 2.84 9.68
C LEU A 35 0.57 2.94 10.80
N ALA A 36 1.79 3.40 10.51
CA ALA A 36 2.87 3.54 11.49
C ALA A 36 2.85 4.90 12.22
N GLU A 37 2.20 5.91 11.66
CA GLU A 37 2.11 7.27 12.22
C GLU A 37 1.55 7.32 13.65
N PRO A 38 0.49 6.57 14.03
CA PRO A 38 -0.03 6.55 15.39
C PRO A 38 0.92 5.92 16.42
N ASP A 39 1.74 4.97 15.99
CA ASP A 39 2.66 4.24 16.86
C ASP A 39 4.02 4.95 17.02
N VAL A 40 4.22 6.08 16.34
CA VAL A 40 5.50 6.80 16.27
C VAL A 40 6.67 5.88 15.83
N ASN A 41 6.32 4.78 15.17
CA ASN A 41 7.26 3.73 14.79
C ASN A 41 7.80 4.00 13.39
N GLN A 42 9.02 3.52 13.15
CA GLN A 42 9.52 3.40 11.79
C GLN A 42 8.72 2.34 11.03
N VAL A 43 8.49 2.56 9.74
CA VAL A 43 7.84 1.57 8.87
C VAL A 43 8.75 0.35 8.81
N ASN A 44 8.18 -0.81 9.15
CA ASN A 44 8.82 -2.11 9.09
C ASN A 44 7.94 -3.08 8.29
N TYR A 45 8.44 -4.29 8.05
CA TYR A 45 7.73 -5.31 7.27
C TYR A 45 6.27 -5.54 7.68
N LYS A 46 5.94 -5.44 8.97
CA LYS A 46 4.59 -5.69 9.48
C LYS A 46 3.60 -4.65 8.96
N TYR A 47 3.98 -3.38 8.90
CA TYR A 47 3.12 -2.34 8.34
C TYR A 47 2.97 -2.47 6.83
N LEU A 48 4.02 -2.95 6.13
CA LEU A 48 3.94 -3.26 4.70
C LEU A 48 2.99 -4.44 4.40
N GLU A 49 3.03 -5.49 5.22
CA GLU A 49 2.12 -6.62 5.13
C GLU A 49 0.66 -6.20 5.35
N LEU A 50 0.40 -5.43 6.43
CA LEU A 50 -0.92 -4.87 6.72
C LEU A 50 -1.41 -3.93 5.60
N ALA A 51 -0.50 -3.13 5.02
CA ALA A 51 -0.81 -2.27 3.90
C ALA A 51 -1.20 -3.05 2.63
N ALA A 52 -0.50 -4.14 2.33
CA ALA A 52 -0.83 -5.01 1.19
C ALA A 52 -2.20 -5.69 1.38
N GLU A 53 -2.50 -6.18 2.59
CA GLU A 53 -3.80 -6.75 2.92
C GLU A 53 -4.93 -5.71 2.82
N SER A 54 -4.70 -4.53 3.39
CA SER A 54 -5.65 -3.41 3.33
C SER A 54 -5.91 -2.96 1.89
N ASN A 55 -4.87 -2.87 1.06
CA ASN A 55 -4.98 -2.51 -0.35
C ASN A 55 -5.77 -3.57 -1.15
N LYS A 56 -5.55 -4.87 -0.90
CA LYS A 56 -6.33 -5.94 -1.51
C LYS A 56 -7.81 -5.88 -1.11
N LYS A 57 -8.11 -5.62 0.16
CA LYS A 57 -9.48 -5.45 0.66
C LYS A 57 -10.14 -4.23 0.02
N PHE A 58 -9.42 -3.11 -0.07
CA PHE A 58 -9.88 -1.89 -0.73
C PHE A 58 -10.19 -2.14 -2.21
N SER A 59 -9.31 -2.79 -2.97
CA SER A 59 -9.59 -3.15 -4.38
C SER A 59 -10.78 -4.09 -4.52
N LYS A 60 -11.04 -4.98 -3.56
CA LYS A 60 -12.24 -5.84 -3.58
C LYS A 60 -13.52 -5.04 -3.32
N GLU A 61 -13.47 -4.08 -2.41
CA GLU A 61 -14.62 -3.30 -1.94
C GLU A 61 -14.96 -2.13 -2.88
N PHE A 62 -13.94 -1.49 -3.44
CA PHE A 62 -14.04 -0.27 -4.26
C PHE A 62 -13.53 -0.45 -5.69
N GLY A 63 -12.82 -1.54 -6.00
CA GLY A 63 -12.30 -1.84 -7.34
C GLY A 63 -13.23 -2.69 -8.19
N ARG A 64 -14.49 -2.90 -7.76
CA ARG A 64 -15.55 -3.16 -8.73
C ARG A 64 -15.66 -1.91 -9.59
N GLU A 65 -15.05 -1.96 -10.76
CA GLU A 65 -15.55 -1.26 -11.93
C GLU A 65 -17.07 -1.34 -11.84
N ARG A 66 -17.73 -0.19 -11.69
CA ARG A 66 -19.13 -0.12 -12.10
C ARG A 66 -19.15 -0.79 -13.47
N PRO A 67 -20.03 -1.77 -13.74
CA PRO A 67 -20.30 -2.12 -15.12
C PRO A 67 -20.46 -0.80 -15.85
N ALA A 68 -19.80 -0.64 -16.98
CA ALA A 68 -20.16 0.42 -17.91
C ALA A 68 -21.60 0.13 -18.39
N ASP A 69 -22.59 0.30 -17.51
CA ASP A 69 -24.00 0.47 -17.83
C ASP A 69 -24.10 1.85 -18.47
N GLY A 70 -23.67 1.85 -19.72
CA GLY A 70 -23.43 3.01 -20.54
C GLY A 70 -22.90 2.59 -21.90
N MET A 71 -23.26 1.39 -22.37
CA MET A 71 -23.41 1.13 -23.80
C MET A 71 -24.52 2.07 -24.29
N TYR A 72 -24.14 3.27 -24.70
CA TYR A 72 -24.99 4.06 -25.57
C TYR A 72 -24.98 3.36 -26.94
N VAL A 73 -26.12 2.73 -27.24
CA VAL A 73 -26.55 2.26 -28.56
C VAL A 73 -26.53 3.38 -29.60
#